data_AF-A0A7L2QWU3-F1
#
_entry.id   AF-A0A7L2QWU3-F1
#
_cell.length_a   1.000
_cell.length_b   1.000
_cell.length_c   1.000
_cell.angle_alpha   90.00
_cell.angle_beta   90.00
_cell.angle_gamma   90.00
#
_symmetry.space_group_name_H-M   'P 1'
#
loop_
_entity.id
_entity.type
_entity.pdbx_description
1 polymer ?
#
loop_
_entity_poly.entity_id
_entity_poly.type
_entity_poly.pdbx_seq_one_letter_code
_entity_poly.pdbx_strand_id
1 'polypeptide(L)'
;RSTRVPVGEDQVLHLELAQDIAQHFNKKYGEFFPVPKAILSTTKKIKSLRDPSVKMSKSDPQKLATVNIADSPDEIVLKFRKAVTDFTSEVTYDPAARPGVSNLVSIHAAVTGLSIKEVLHQAAGLDTAHYKMVVAESVIQKFAPIRHEIKKLQEDKSHLIKVLEDGAEKAKELAAPVYQEIRRLVGFQ
;
A
#
# COMPACT_ATOMS: atom_id res chain seq x y z
N ARG A 1 15.98 -17.84 0.72
CA ARG A 1 17.05 -17.19 1.53
C ARG A 1 17.03 -15.68 1.27
N SER A 2 15.96 -15.00 1.72
CA SER A 2 15.72 -13.60 1.39
C SER A 2 16.61 -12.68 2.22
N THR A 3 17.18 -11.65 1.62
CA THR A 3 18.11 -10.70 2.29
C THR A 3 17.48 -9.36 2.61
N ARG A 4 16.44 -8.98 1.86
CA ARG A 4 15.72 -7.71 1.98
C ARG A 4 14.23 -7.95 1.86
N VAL A 5 13.45 -7.36 2.76
CA VAL A 5 12.01 -7.55 2.83
C VAL A 5 11.32 -6.19 2.93
N PRO A 6 10.51 -5.78 1.94
CA PRO A 6 9.68 -4.59 2.07
C PRO A 6 8.60 -4.85 3.12
N VAL A 7 8.57 -4.00 4.16
CA VAL A 7 7.63 -4.13 5.28
C VAL A 7 6.95 -2.80 5.57
N GLY A 8 5.67 -2.85 5.94
CA GLY A 8 5.00 -1.71 6.56
C GLY A 8 5.54 -1.48 7.96
N GLU A 9 5.39 -0.26 8.49
CA GLU A 9 5.78 0.05 9.87
C GLU A 9 5.11 -0.89 10.89
N ASP A 10 3.87 -1.32 10.61
CA ASP A 10 3.11 -2.26 11.43
C ASP A 10 3.67 -3.69 11.43
N GLN A 11 4.62 -4.00 10.54
CA GLN A 11 5.20 -5.34 10.36
C GLN A 11 6.66 -5.43 10.83
N VAL A 12 7.21 -4.34 11.40
CA VAL A 12 8.62 -4.29 11.84
C VAL A 12 8.90 -5.34 12.91
N LEU A 13 8.02 -5.47 13.91
CA LEU A 13 8.16 -6.48 14.97
C LEU A 13 8.14 -7.93 14.43
N HIS A 14 7.37 -8.20 13.38
CA HIS A 14 7.36 -9.53 12.76
C HIS A 14 8.68 -9.81 12.03
N LEU A 15 9.31 -8.80 11.44
CA LEU A 15 10.61 -8.95 10.82
C LEU A 15 11.71 -9.16 11.86
N GLU A 16 11.65 -8.46 13.00
CA GLU A 16 12.57 -8.69 14.13
C GLU A 16 12.49 -10.15 14.61
N LEU A 17 11.28 -10.68 14.79
CA LEU A 17 11.10 -12.10 15.12
C LEU A 17 11.72 -13.02 14.05
N ALA A 18 11.56 -12.70 12.76
CA ALA A 18 12.16 -13.48 11.69
C ALA A 18 13.71 -13.41 11.71
N GLN A 19 14.28 -12.27 12.10
CA GLN A 19 15.73 -12.10 12.28
C GLN A 19 16.23 -12.96 13.46
N ASP A 20 15.54 -12.93 14.59
CA ASP A 20 15.87 -13.72 15.78
C ASP A 20 15.82 -15.22 15.48
N ILE A 21 14.79 -15.69 14.77
CA ILE A 21 14.67 -17.10 14.35
C ILE A 21 15.84 -17.48 13.43
N ALA A 22 16.19 -16.63 12.45
CA ALA A 22 17.31 -16.89 11.55
C ALA A 22 18.65 -17.00 12.31
N GLN A 23 18.91 -16.07 13.22
CA GLN A 23 20.12 -16.07 14.05
C GLN A 23 20.18 -17.28 14.98
N HIS A 24 19.05 -17.62 15.62
CA HIS A 24 18.97 -18.78 16.50
C HIS A 24 19.24 -20.09 15.74
N PHE A 25 18.66 -20.24 14.54
CA PHE A 25 18.93 -21.38 13.67
C PHE A 25 20.42 -21.45 13.31
N ASN A 26 21.01 -20.33 12.89
CA ASN A 26 22.42 -20.28 12.50
C ASN A 26 23.36 -20.63 13.66
N LYS A 27 23.06 -20.15 14.88
CA LYS A 27 23.84 -20.47 16.08
C LYS A 27 23.82 -21.98 16.40
N LYS A 28 22.70 -22.65 16.13
CA LYS A 28 22.52 -24.07 16.45
C LYS A 28 23.06 -25.01 15.38
N TYR A 29 22.87 -24.67 14.09
CA TYR A 29 23.14 -25.58 12.98
C TYR A 29 24.21 -25.07 11.99
N GLY A 30 24.84 -23.91 12.27
CA GLY A 30 25.80 -23.26 11.40
C GLY A 30 25.16 -22.20 10.49
N GLU A 31 25.98 -21.28 9.94
CA GLU A 31 25.52 -20.18 9.09
C GLU A 31 24.75 -20.69 7.86
N PHE A 32 23.43 -20.47 7.85
CA PHE A 32 22.54 -21.01 6.82
C PHE A 32 21.56 -19.96 6.28
N PHE A 33 20.80 -19.30 7.17
CA PHE A 33 19.86 -18.26 6.79
C PHE A 33 20.54 -16.88 6.81
N PRO A 34 20.45 -16.10 5.72
CA PRO A 34 20.79 -14.69 5.82
C PRO A 34 19.81 -13.99 6.76
N VAL A 35 20.31 -13.07 7.58
CA VAL A 35 19.46 -12.22 8.43
C VAL A 35 18.80 -11.15 7.55
N PRO A 36 17.47 -11.17 7.38
CA PRO A 36 16.79 -10.27 6.44
C PRO A 36 16.77 -8.84 6.97
N LYS A 37 16.95 -7.85 6.08
CA LYS A 37 16.87 -6.42 6.41
C LYS A 37 15.56 -5.81 5.93
N ALA A 38 14.98 -4.93 6.75
CA ALA A 38 13.78 -4.17 6.38
C ALA A 38 14.10 -3.23 5.21
N ILE A 39 13.19 -3.18 4.24
CA ILE A 39 13.04 -2.01 3.36
C ILE A 39 11.79 -1.29 3.84
N LEU A 40 11.97 -0.18 4.54
CA LEU A 40 10.86 0.68 4.92
C LEU A 40 10.52 1.57 3.73
N SER A 41 9.26 1.55 3.33
CA SER A 41 8.80 2.51 2.33
C SER A 41 8.69 3.88 2.97
N THR A 42 9.29 4.89 2.35
CA THR A 42 9.18 6.31 2.76
C THR A 42 7.83 6.93 2.36
N THR A 43 6.89 6.13 1.83
CA THR A 43 5.59 6.63 1.40
C THR A 43 4.85 7.25 2.57
N LYS A 44 4.51 8.54 2.44
CA LYS A 44 3.68 9.25 3.42
C LYS A 44 2.39 8.48 3.68
N LYS A 45 2.07 8.24 4.96
CA LYS A 45 0.87 7.51 5.36
C LYS A 45 -0.38 8.22 4.82
N ILE A 46 -1.09 7.57 3.90
CA ILE A 46 -2.41 8.02 3.48
C ILE A 46 -3.42 7.69 4.58
N LYS A 47 -4.13 8.72 5.04
CA LYS A 47 -5.08 8.64 6.14
C LYS A 47 -6.48 8.28 5.63
N SER A 48 -7.33 7.78 6.52
CA SER A 48 -8.74 7.54 6.20
C SER A 48 -9.43 8.84 5.76
N LEU A 49 -10.31 8.73 4.77
CA LEU A 49 -11.12 9.87 4.31
C LEU A 49 -12.19 10.26 5.34
N ARG A 50 -12.52 9.38 6.29
CA ARG A 50 -13.57 9.61 7.29
C ARG A 50 -13.01 9.92 8.68
N ASP A 51 -11.81 9.44 8.97
CA ASP A 51 -11.07 9.78 10.19
C ASP A 51 -9.59 10.08 9.83
N PRO A 52 -9.22 11.37 9.69
CA PRO A 52 -7.85 11.77 9.37
C PRO A 52 -6.81 11.48 10.47
N SER A 53 -7.21 10.93 11.62
CA SER A 53 -6.27 10.51 12.68
C SER A 53 -5.68 9.11 12.41
N VAL A 54 -6.41 8.26 11.67
CA VAL A 54 -6.03 6.87 11.42
C VAL A 54 -5.56 6.65 9.98
N LYS A 55 -4.72 5.63 9.79
CA LYS A 55 -4.28 5.17 8.47
C LYS A 55 -5.47 4.56 7.72
N MET A 56 -5.54 4.78 6.41
CA MET A 56 -6.52 4.10 5.57
C MET A 56 -6.31 2.58 5.63
N SER A 57 -7.39 1.83 5.88
CA SER A 57 -7.35 0.37 6.02
C SER A 57 -8.36 -0.32 5.11
N LYS A 58 -7.96 -1.43 4.49
CA LYS A 58 -8.86 -2.29 3.72
C LYS A 58 -9.95 -2.92 4.60
N SER A 59 -9.67 -3.16 5.88
CA SER A 59 -10.58 -3.77 6.84
C SER A 59 -11.48 -2.78 7.59
N ASP A 60 -11.43 -1.49 7.23
CA ASP A 60 -12.27 -0.48 7.85
C ASP A 60 -13.77 -0.80 7.61
N PRO A 61 -14.61 -0.87 8.66
CA PRO A 61 -16.04 -1.14 8.49
C PRO A 61 -16.75 -0.04 7.69
N GLN A 62 -16.23 1.19 7.72
CA GLN A 62 -16.77 2.31 6.96
C GLN A 62 -16.19 2.31 5.54
N LYS A 63 -16.93 1.77 4.58
CA LYS A 63 -16.53 1.76 3.15
C LYS A 63 -16.15 3.13 2.57
N LEU A 64 -16.67 4.22 3.13
CA LEU A 64 -16.35 5.59 2.70
C LEU A 64 -14.95 6.06 3.15
N ALA A 65 -14.34 5.39 4.13
CA ALA A 65 -13.01 5.71 4.66
C ALA A 65 -11.89 5.37 3.68
N THR A 66 -12.11 4.39 2.80
CA THR A 66 -11.05 3.74 2.02
C THR A 66 -11.38 3.76 0.53
N VAL A 67 -10.41 4.16 -0.29
CA VAL A 67 -10.50 4.12 -1.75
C VAL A 67 -9.79 2.87 -2.26
N ASN A 68 -10.51 1.95 -2.88
CA ASN A 68 -9.93 0.76 -3.50
C ASN A 68 -9.56 1.03 -4.95
N ILE A 69 -8.52 0.34 -5.41
CA ILE A 69 -8.06 0.44 -6.79
C ILE A 69 -9.11 0.01 -7.82
N ALA A 70 -10.04 -0.86 -7.41
CA ALA A 70 -11.12 -1.36 -8.24
C ALA A 70 -12.43 -0.54 -8.14
N ASP A 71 -12.48 0.48 -7.28
CA ASP A 71 -13.67 1.32 -7.14
C ASP A 71 -14.01 2.01 -8.48
N SER A 72 -15.31 2.08 -8.78
CA SER A 72 -15.83 2.83 -9.93
C SER A 72 -15.59 4.33 -9.78
N PRO A 73 -15.61 5.10 -10.89
CA PRO A 73 -15.50 6.56 -10.84
C PRO A 73 -16.51 7.19 -9.87
N ASP A 74 -17.77 6.75 -9.89
CA ASP A 74 -18.84 7.28 -9.04
C ASP A 74 -18.59 7.00 -7.55
N GLU A 75 -18.10 5.81 -7.22
CA GLU A 75 -17.72 5.48 -5.83
C GLU A 75 -16.55 6.35 -5.35
N ILE A 76 -15.54 6.56 -6.20
CA ILE A 76 -14.40 7.43 -5.87
C ILE A 76 -14.89 8.85 -5.62
N VAL A 77 -15.70 9.41 -6.52
CA VAL A 77 -16.30 10.75 -6.36
C VAL A 77 -17.08 10.85 -5.06
N LEU A 78 -17.94 9.86 -4.76
CA LEU A 78 -18.74 9.85 -3.54
C LEU A 78 -17.86 9.84 -2.28
N LYS A 79 -16.81 9.02 -2.27
CA LYS A 79 -15.86 8.92 -1.15
C LYS A 79 -15.14 10.24 -0.88
N PHE A 80 -14.62 10.88 -1.93
CA PHE A 80 -13.96 12.18 -1.80
C PHE A 80 -14.93 13.30 -1.43
N ARG A 81 -16.13 13.32 -2.00
CA ARG A 81 -17.19 14.27 -1.62
C ARG A 81 -17.54 14.16 -0.13
N LYS A 82 -17.56 12.92 0.40
CA LYS A 82 -17.79 12.63 1.81
C LYS A 82 -16.51 12.66 2.65
N ALA A 83 -15.36 13.05 2.13
CA ALA A 83 -14.15 13.13 2.94
C ALA A 83 -14.28 14.21 4.03
N VAL A 84 -13.82 13.91 5.24
CA VAL A 84 -13.80 14.86 6.36
C VAL A 84 -12.70 15.90 6.13
N THR A 85 -13.10 17.16 6.25
CA THR A 85 -12.24 18.34 6.26
C THR A 85 -12.64 19.21 7.44
N ASP A 86 -12.07 20.40 7.53
CA ASP A 86 -12.50 21.45 8.44
C ASP A 86 -13.50 22.42 7.75
N PHE A 87 -13.83 23.50 8.46
CA PHE A 87 -14.74 24.57 8.01
C PHE A 87 -14.02 25.72 7.28
N THR A 88 -12.71 25.63 7.07
CA THR A 88 -11.94 26.65 6.37
C THR A 88 -12.01 26.39 4.87
N SER A 89 -12.45 27.39 4.10
CA SER A 89 -12.66 27.23 2.65
C SER A 89 -11.36 27.06 1.88
N GLU A 90 -10.30 27.76 2.26
CA GLU A 90 -8.99 27.71 1.59
C GLU A 90 -8.33 26.34 1.70
N VAL A 91 -7.61 25.90 0.65
CA VAL A 91 -6.82 24.68 0.64
C VAL A 91 -5.39 24.97 1.08
N THR A 92 -5.01 24.55 2.28
CA THR A 92 -3.63 24.68 2.80
C THR A 92 -3.09 23.33 3.29
N TYR A 93 -1.76 23.22 3.37
CA TYR A 93 -1.09 22.03 3.88
C TYR A 93 -0.55 22.26 5.29
N ASP A 94 -1.30 21.77 6.27
CA ASP A 94 -0.93 21.71 7.68
C ASP A 94 -1.39 20.35 8.26
N PRO A 95 -0.53 19.33 8.26
CA PRO A 95 -0.91 17.99 8.75
C PRO A 95 -1.28 17.94 10.22
N ALA A 96 -0.88 18.94 11.03
CA ALA A 96 -1.14 19.00 12.46
C ALA A 96 -2.51 19.64 12.73
N ALA A 97 -2.77 20.83 12.20
CA ALA A 97 -4.02 21.55 12.43
C ALA A 97 -5.14 21.14 11.46
N ARG A 98 -4.79 20.77 10.22
CA ARG A 98 -5.73 20.46 9.12
C ARG A 98 -5.45 19.07 8.52
N PRO A 99 -5.54 17.99 9.32
CA PRO A 99 -5.12 16.65 8.89
C PRO A 99 -5.95 16.12 7.70
N GLY A 100 -7.23 16.46 7.60
CA GLY A 100 -8.11 16.03 6.50
C GLY A 100 -7.74 16.68 5.17
N VAL A 101 -7.60 18.01 5.14
CA VAL A 101 -7.21 18.76 3.93
C VAL A 101 -5.79 18.38 3.50
N SER A 102 -4.87 18.26 4.44
CA SER A 102 -3.48 17.85 4.17
C SER A 102 -3.39 16.42 3.65
N ASN A 103 -4.29 15.53 4.05
CA ASN A 103 -4.39 14.19 3.47
C ASN A 103 -4.81 14.27 2.00
N LEU A 104 -5.81 15.09 1.66
CA LEU A 104 -6.23 15.28 0.26
C LEU A 104 -5.11 15.84 -0.61
N VAL A 105 -4.35 16.82 -0.11
CA VAL A 105 -3.16 17.36 -0.78
C VAL A 105 -2.09 16.29 -0.96
N SER A 106 -1.85 15.45 0.05
CA SER A 106 -0.88 14.34 -0.04
C SER A 106 -1.31 13.30 -1.08
N ILE A 107 -2.59 12.96 -1.14
CA ILE A 107 -3.15 12.04 -2.15
C ILE A 107 -2.97 12.65 -3.54
N HIS A 108 -3.35 13.91 -3.74
CA HIS A 108 -3.25 14.59 -5.03
C HIS A 108 -1.81 14.63 -5.54
N ALA A 109 -0.86 15.00 -4.69
CA ALA A 109 0.57 14.96 -5.00
C ALA A 109 1.05 13.54 -5.38
N ALA A 110 0.62 12.53 -4.63
CA ALA A 110 1.05 11.14 -4.88
C ALA A 110 0.53 10.58 -6.23
N VAL A 111 -0.71 10.91 -6.63
CA VAL A 111 -1.29 10.37 -7.87
C VAL A 111 -0.81 11.11 -9.12
N THR A 112 -0.54 12.41 -9.00
CA THR A 112 -0.04 13.26 -10.10
C THR A 112 1.48 13.24 -10.23
N GLY A 113 2.22 12.92 -9.17
CA GLY A 113 3.67 13.02 -9.10
C GLY A 113 4.18 14.45 -8.86
N LEU A 114 3.28 15.42 -8.66
CA LEU A 114 3.61 16.80 -8.36
C LEU A 114 4.04 16.97 -6.89
N SER A 115 4.83 18.00 -6.62
CA SER A 115 5.15 18.44 -5.28
C SER A 115 3.93 19.04 -4.58
N ILE A 116 3.95 19.05 -3.24
CA ILE A 116 2.91 19.71 -2.43
C ILE A 116 2.74 21.18 -2.83
N LYS A 117 3.84 21.88 -3.15
CA LYS A 117 3.80 23.29 -3.54
C LYS A 117 3.05 23.49 -4.86
N GLU A 118 3.31 22.64 -5.86
CA GLU A 118 2.64 22.71 -7.16
C GLU A 118 1.15 22.38 -7.03
N VAL A 119 0.82 21.37 -6.24
CA VAL A 119 -0.58 21.01 -5.95
C VAL A 119 -1.34 22.16 -5.26
N LEU A 120 -0.72 22.80 -4.27
CA LEU A 120 -1.33 23.97 -3.61
C LEU A 120 -1.48 25.15 -4.56
N HIS A 121 -0.52 25.35 -5.48
CA HIS A 121 -0.63 26.38 -6.49
C HIS A 121 -1.81 26.12 -7.45
N GLN A 122 -2.01 24.87 -7.87
CA GLN A 122 -3.18 24.48 -8.68
C GLN A 122 -4.51 24.59 -7.91
N ALA A 123 -4.46 24.46 -6.58
CA ALA A 123 -5.61 24.60 -5.71
C ALA A 123 -5.97 26.06 -5.38
N ALA A 124 -5.14 27.03 -5.79
CA ALA A 124 -5.35 28.44 -5.48
C ALA A 124 -6.69 28.93 -6.04
N GLY A 125 -7.49 29.59 -5.19
CA GLY A 125 -8.83 30.08 -5.55
C GLY A 125 -9.94 29.03 -5.52
N LEU A 126 -9.62 27.74 -5.28
CA LEU A 126 -10.62 26.70 -5.05
C LEU A 126 -10.98 26.62 -3.56
N ASP A 127 -12.25 26.39 -3.27
CA ASP A 127 -12.66 25.95 -1.94
C ASP A 127 -12.38 24.45 -1.74
N THR A 128 -12.41 24.00 -0.48
CA THR A 128 -12.18 22.59 -0.14
C THR A 128 -13.19 21.62 -0.77
N ALA A 129 -14.40 22.05 -1.10
CA ALA A 129 -15.43 21.21 -1.71
C ALA A 129 -15.12 20.94 -3.20
N HIS A 130 -14.77 21.98 -3.96
CA HIS A 130 -14.30 21.86 -5.34
C HIS A 130 -12.98 21.12 -5.40
N TYR A 131 -12.07 21.39 -4.47
CA TYR A 131 -10.79 20.70 -4.40
C TYR A 131 -10.95 19.18 -4.20
N LYS A 132 -11.88 18.73 -3.36
CA LYS A 132 -12.20 17.29 -3.23
C LYS A 132 -12.53 16.64 -4.57
N MET A 133 -13.24 17.35 -5.46
CA MET A 133 -13.60 16.85 -6.79
C MET A 133 -12.38 16.78 -7.71
N VAL A 134 -11.46 17.76 -7.65
CA VAL A 134 -10.19 17.73 -8.40
C VAL A 134 -9.34 16.53 -8.00
N VAL A 135 -9.23 16.26 -6.69
CA VAL A 135 -8.48 15.09 -6.19
C VAL A 135 -9.17 13.79 -6.62
N ALA A 136 -10.50 13.72 -6.56
CA ALA A 136 -11.24 12.54 -7.02
C ALA A 136 -10.96 12.23 -8.49
N GLU A 137 -11.02 13.25 -9.36
CA GLU A 137 -10.75 13.10 -10.80
C GLU A 137 -9.31 12.62 -11.05
N SER A 138 -8.33 13.21 -10.35
CA SER A 138 -6.93 12.80 -10.45
C SER A 138 -6.72 11.33 -10.07
N VAL A 139 -7.41 10.86 -9.02
CA VAL A 139 -7.38 9.45 -8.61
C VAL A 139 -8.07 8.55 -9.65
N ILE A 140 -9.20 8.98 -10.21
CA ILE A 140 -9.94 8.25 -11.24
C ILE A 140 -9.07 8.03 -12.48
N GLN A 141 -8.40 9.07 -12.94
CA GLN A 141 -7.49 9.03 -14.08
C GLN A 141 -6.30 8.11 -13.80
N LYS A 142 -5.70 8.21 -12.61
CA LYS A 142 -4.57 7.35 -12.22
C LYS A 142 -4.96 5.87 -12.17
N PHE A 143 -6.16 5.56 -11.69
CA PHE A 143 -6.64 4.18 -11.55
C PHE A 143 -7.28 3.62 -12.81
N ALA A 144 -7.70 4.46 -13.77
CA ALA A 144 -8.37 4.01 -14.99
C ALA A 144 -7.63 2.90 -15.77
N PRO A 145 -6.33 3.04 -16.12
CA PRO A 145 -5.63 1.97 -16.84
C PRO A 145 -5.51 0.70 -16.00
N ILE A 146 -5.35 0.83 -14.68
CA ILE A 146 -5.23 -0.31 -13.78
C ILE A 146 -6.56 -1.07 -13.67
N ARG A 147 -7.68 -0.36 -13.53
CA ARG A 147 -9.02 -0.96 -13.53
C ARG A 147 -9.33 -1.66 -14.85
N HIS A 148 -8.93 -1.08 -15.97
CA HIS A 148 -9.10 -1.69 -17.27
C HIS A 148 -8.34 -3.03 -17.36
N GLU A 149 -7.07 -3.03 -16.96
CA GLU A 149 -6.27 -4.25 -16.98
C GLU A 149 -6.79 -5.31 -16.00
N ILE A 150 -7.24 -4.90 -14.80
CA ILE A 150 -7.88 -5.82 -13.85
C ILE A 150 -9.09 -6.50 -14.47
N LYS A 151 -9.99 -5.74 -15.12
CA LYS A 151 -11.18 -6.32 -15.76
C LYS A 151 -10.81 -7.29 -16.87
N LYS A 152 -9.90 -6.89 -17.75
CA LYS A 152 -9.39 -7.74 -18.83
C LYS A 152 -8.78 -9.05 -18.30
N LEU A 153 -7.97 -8.98 -17.26
CA LEU A 153 -7.37 -10.16 -16.64
C LEU A 153 -8.39 -11.04 -15.92
N GLN A 154 -9.45 -10.46 -15.34
CA GLN A 154 -10.52 -11.20 -14.68
C GLN A 154 -11.40 -12.00 -15.66
N GLU A 155 -11.49 -11.55 -16.91
CA GLU A 155 -12.21 -12.26 -17.98
C GLU A 155 -11.47 -13.54 -18.39
N ASP A 156 -10.13 -13.55 -18.31
CA ASP A 156 -9.31 -14.75 -18.58
C ASP A 156 -8.81 -15.42 -17.29
N LYS A 157 -9.73 -16.11 -16.61
CA LYS A 157 -9.40 -16.90 -15.42
C LYS A 157 -8.35 -17.98 -15.69
N SER A 158 -8.32 -18.54 -16.91
CA SER A 158 -7.37 -19.61 -17.25
C SER A 158 -5.93 -19.09 -17.26
N HIS A 159 -5.73 -17.88 -17.80
CA HIS A 159 -4.45 -17.21 -17.75
C HIS A 159 -4.01 -16.90 -16.31
N LEU A 160 -4.91 -16.40 -15.46
CA LEU A 160 -4.59 -16.14 -14.05
C LEU A 160 -4.17 -17.40 -13.29
N ILE A 161 -4.86 -18.51 -13.50
CA ILE A 161 -4.51 -19.81 -12.90
C ILE A 161 -3.12 -20.22 -13.38
N LYS A 162 -2.87 -20.16 -14.69
CA LYS A 162 -1.56 -20.51 -15.26
C LYS A 162 -0.42 -19.66 -14.68
N VAL A 163 -0.61 -18.34 -14.55
CA VAL A 163 0.39 -17.46 -13.94
C VAL A 163 0.69 -17.86 -12.49
N LEU A 164 -0.34 -18.24 -11.72
CA LEU A 164 -0.16 -18.71 -10.35
C LEU A 164 0.54 -20.07 -10.28
N GLU A 165 0.21 -20.99 -11.19
CA GLU A 165 0.85 -22.31 -11.31
C GLU A 165 2.33 -22.17 -11.67
N ASP A 166 2.65 -21.38 -12.71
CA ASP A 166 4.03 -21.09 -13.13
C ASP A 166 4.83 -20.43 -11.99
N GLY A 167 4.20 -19.53 -11.23
CA GLY A 167 4.81 -18.88 -10.07
C GLY A 167 5.05 -19.85 -8.91
N ALA A 168 4.10 -20.74 -8.64
CA ALA A 168 4.20 -21.76 -7.60
C ALA A 168 5.29 -22.79 -7.92
N GLU A 169 5.42 -23.20 -9.18
CA GLU A 169 6.47 -24.12 -9.63
C GLU A 169 7.86 -23.50 -9.39
N LYS A 170 8.08 -22.27 -9.87
CA LYS A 170 9.34 -21.55 -9.64
C LYS A 170 9.66 -21.38 -8.15
N ALA A 171 8.65 -21.04 -7.34
CA ALA A 171 8.84 -20.91 -5.90
C ALA A 171 9.20 -22.27 -5.25
N LYS A 172 8.58 -23.36 -5.71
CA LYS A 172 8.84 -24.71 -5.22
C LYS A 172 10.24 -25.18 -5.57
N GLU A 173 10.72 -24.92 -6.79
CA GLU A 173 12.09 -25.24 -7.21
C GLU A 173 13.14 -24.55 -6.33
N LEU A 174 12.87 -23.31 -5.89
CA LEU A 174 13.76 -22.57 -4.99
C LEU A 174 13.63 -23.01 -3.53
N ALA A 175 12.41 -23.34 -3.07
CA ALA A 175 12.15 -23.66 -1.67
C ALA A 175 12.47 -25.12 -1.31
N ALA A 176 12.25 -26.07 -2.22
CA ALA A 176 12.48 -27.49 -2.01
C ALA A 176 13.91 -27.83 -1.57
N PRO A 177 14.98 -27.39 -2.27
CA PRO A 177 16.35 -27.69 -1.85
C PRO A 177 16.69 -27.06 -0.49
N VAL A 178 16.20 -25.84 -0.22
CA VAL A 178 16.38 -25.18 1.08
C VAL A 178 15.71 -25.98 2.20
N TYR A 179 14.49 -26.47 1.97
CA TYR A 179 13.77 -27.30 2.93
C TYR A 179 14.46 -28.64 3.19
N GLN A 180 14.93 -29.33 2.13
CA GLN A 180 15.66 -30.59 2.30
C GLN A 180 16.96 -30.40 3.10
N GLU A 181 17.67 -29.29 2.88
CA GLU A 181 18.87 -28.98 3.65
C GLU A 181 18.55 -28.71 5.13
N ILE A 182 17.44 -27.99 5.41
CA ILE A 182 16.93 -27.81 6.78
C ILE A 182 16.60 -29.16 7.44
N ARG A 183 15.88 -30.05 6.75
CA ARG A 183 15.54 -31.38 7.29
C ARG A 183 16.80 -32.15 7.69
N ARG A 184 17.82 -32.16 6.82
CA ARG A 184 19.11 -32.79 7.09
C ARG A 184 19.82 -32.17 8.31
N LEU A 185 19.85 -30.85 8.42
CA LEU A 185 20.47 -30.14 9.54
C LEU A 185 19.77 -30.41 10.88
N VAL A 186 18.44 -30.53 10.87
CA VAL A 186 17.64 -30.82 12.07
C VAL A 186 17.61 -32.32 12.41
N GLY A 187 18.06 -33.19 11.50
CA GLY A 187 18.15 -34.64 11.72
C GLY A 187 16.91 -35.43 11.29
N PHE A 188 16.03 -34.83 10.49
CA PHE A 188 14.92 -35.54 9.85
C PHE A 188 15.38 -36.22 8.56
N GLN A 189 15.06 -37.51 8.39
CA GLN A 189 15.22 -38.27 7.15
C GLN A 189 14.03 -38.03 6.22
#